data_AF-A0A3D2I847-F1
#
_entry.id   AF-A0A3D2I847-F1
#
_cell.length_a   1.000
_cell.length_b   1.000
_cell.length_c   1.000
_cell.angle_alpha   90.00
_cell.angle_beta   90.00
_cell.angle_gamma   90.00
#
_symmetry.space_group_name_H-M   'P 1'
#
loop_
_entity.id
_entity.type
_entity.pdbx_description
1 polymer ?
#
loop_
_entity_poly.entity_id
_entity_poly.type
_entity_poly.pdbx_seq_one_letter_code
_entity_poly.pdbx_strand_id
1 'polypeptide(L)'
;IEKSKHKQERVLVFLEGGDLLRITGAELLRFGLYKGMDLPPALVVELQAAAQKSELKQTAARMASGQMLSKKEVQRRLTKKGATEQEAEETADWLESLGAVDDAGYAGVIVRHYGAMGYGAGRVRQELHRRGVPKELWDAALEQLPPPEEAIRKFLAGKLRGRGMTPEDSRRL
;
A
#
# COMPACT_ATOMS: atom_id res chain seq x y z
N ILE A 1 0.87 25.03 23.30
CA ILE A 1 0.27 23.78 22.75
C ILE A 1 -1.10 24.12 22.23
N GLU A 2 -1.34 23.89 20.96
CA GLU A 2 -2.61 24.21 20.29
C GLU A 2 -3.06 23.06 19.39
N LYS A 3 -4.36 22.95 19.11
CA LYS A 3 -4.88 22.03 18.11
C LYS A 3 -4.73 22.65 16.72
N SER A 4 -4.36 21.84 15.71
CA SER A 4 -4.34 22.30 14.33
C SER A 4 -5.75 22.58 13.82
N LYS A 5 -5.91 23.69 13.09
CA LYS A 5 -7.19 24.06 12.44
C LYS A 5 -7.46 23.30 11.13
N HIS A 6 -6.40 22.76 10.50
CA HIS A 6 -6.48 22.20 9.13
C HIS A 6 -6.34 20.69 9.08
N LYS A 7 -5.70 20.07 10.06
CA LYS A 7 -5.44 18.62 10.08
C LYS A 7 -5.98 18.05 11.39
N GLN A 8 -6.96 17.15 11.28
CA GLN A 8 -7.50 16.45 12.44
C GLN A 8 -6.38 15.71 13.20
N GLU A 9 -6.51 15.67 14.52
CA GLU A 9 -5.59 15.03 15.47
C GLU A 9 -4.15 15.57 15.47
N ARG A 10 -3.85 16.62 14.70
CA ARG A 10 -2.55 17.31 14.75
C ARG A 10 -2.53 18.32 15.89
N VAL A 11 -1.49 18.24 16.70
CA VAL A 11 -1.17 19.16 17.79
C VAL A 11 0.08 19.96 17.42
N LEU A 12 0.04 21.25 17.70
CA LEU A 12 1.11 22.22 17.47
C LEU A 12 1.78 22.56 18.81
N VAL A 13 3.06 22.26 18.93
CA VAL A 13 3.87 22.58 20.11
C VAL A 13 4.89 23.64 19.70
N PHE A 14 4.69 24.85 20.23
CA PHE A 14 5.59 25.97 20.04
C PHE A 14 6.62 25.95 21.17
N LEU A 15 7.89 25.85 20.80
CA LEU A 15 9.02 25.97 21.72
C LEU A 15 9.41 27.43 21.88
N GLU A 16 9.98 27.79 23.03
CA GLU A 16 10.40 29.16 23.32
C GLU A 16 11.46 29.68 22.34
N GLY A 17 12.33 28.79 21.82
CA GLY A 17 13.29 29.08 20.76
C GLY A 17 12.69 29.39 19.39
N GLY A 18 11.36 29.44 19.25
CA GLY A 18 10.65 29.74 18.01
C GLY A 18 10.35 28.50 17.14
N ASP A 19 10.88 27.33 17.50
CA ASP A 19 10.62 26.08 16.79
C ASP A 19 9.18 25.61 16.96
N LEU A 20 8.61 25.08 15.87
CA LEU A 20 7.27 24.50 15.86
C LEU A 20 7.35 22.99 15.60
N LEU A 21 7.01 22.21 16.62
CA LEU A 21 6.83 20.77 16.50
C LEU A 21 5.39 20.43 16.13
N ARG A 22 5.25 19.54 15.15
CA ARG A 22 3.96 19.03 14.67
C ARG A 22 3.81 17.59 15.13
N ILE A 23 3.02 17.37 16.17
CA ILE A 23 2.86 16.05 16.81
C ILE A 23 1.40 15.60 16.75
N THR A 24 1.10 14.38 17.16
CA THR A 24 -0.27 13.89 17.34
C THR A 24 -0.65 13.85 18.82
N GLY A 25 -1.92 13.51 19.11
CA GLY A 25 -2.34 13.24 20.49
C GLY A 25 -1.56 12.11 21.16
N ALA A 26 -1.07 11.13 20.40
CA ALA A 26 -0.29 10.02 20.94
C ALA A 26 1.04 10.49 21.54
N GLU A 27 1.76 11.38 20.85
CA GLU A 27 2.99 11.97 21.38
C GLU A 27 2.71 12.89 22.58
N LEU A 28 1.63 13.67 22.53
CA LEU A 28 1.23 14.53 23.66
C LEU A 28 1.08 13.71 24.95
N LEU A 29 0.40 12.56 24.86
CA LEU A 29 0.18 11.66 25.99
C LEU A 29 1.46 10.89 26.37
N ARG A 30 2.16 10.32 25.40
CA ARG A 30 3.37 9.50 25.63
C ARG A 30 4.49 10.28 26.32
N PHE A 31 4.68 11.54 25.92
CA PHE A 31 5.72 12.41 26.48
C PHE A 31 5.19 13.27 27.63
N GLY A 32 3.91 13.12 28.03
CA GLY A 32 3.31 13.87 29.13
C GLY A 32 3.35 15.38 28.95
N LEU A 33 3.24 15.86 27.71
CA LEU A 33 3.47 17.27 27.38
C LEU A 33 2.34 18.16 27.90
N TYR A 34 2.71 19.24 28.59
CA TYR A 34 1.80 20.29 29.03
C TYR A 34 2.40 21.68 28.80
N LYS A 35 1.57 22.72 28.85
CA LYS A 35 2.02 24.11 28.63
C LYS A 35 2.96 24.53 29.76
N GLY A 36 4.13 25.06 29.41
CA GLY A 36 5.16 25.48 30.38
C GLY A 36 6.08 24.35 30.85
N MET A 37 6.01 23.17 30.23
CA MET A 37 6.97 22.10 30.47
C MET A 37 8.34 22.46 29.85
N ASP A 38 9.41 22.31 30.62
CA ASP A 38 10.78 22.37 30.12
C ASP A 38 11.11 21.09 29.36
N LEU A 39 11.58 21.24 28.12
CA LEU A 39 11.95 20.12 27.25
C LEU A 39 13.46 20.14 27.02
N PRO A 40 14.23 19.19 27.61
CA PRO A 40 15.64 19.03 27.30
C PRO A 40 15.85 18.77 25.80
N PRO A 41 16.97 19.22 25.20
CA PRO A 41 17.24 19.00 23.78
C PRO A 41 17.14 17.53 23.34
N ALA A 42 17.59 16.60 24.19
CA ALA A 42 17.46 15.16 23.92
C ALA A 42 16.00 14.72 23.77
N LEU A 43 15.10 15.22 24.64
CA LEU A 43 13.68 14.90 24.60
C LEU A 43 13.00 15.51 23.36
N VAL A 44 13.46 16.68 22.90
CA VAL A 44 12.99 17.29 21.65
C VAL A 44 13.32 16.40 20.46
N VAL A 45 14.55 15.85 20.40
CA VAL A 45 14.96 14.93 19.33
C VAL A 45 14.12 13.65 19.36
N GLU A 46 13.91 13.06 20.53
CA GLU A 46 13.05 11.87 20.68
C GLU A 46 11.60 12.15 20.27
N LEU A 47 11.06 13.31 20.66
CA LEU A 47 9.71 13.74 20.30
C LEU A 47 9.57 13.94 18.79
N GLN A 48 10.57 14.54 18.13
CA GLN A 48 10.61 14.71 16.68
C GLN A 48 10.60 13.35 15.96
N ALA A 49 11.46 12.41 16.39
CA ALA A 49 11.51 11.07 15.82
C ALA A 49 10.17 10.32 16.01
N ALA A 50 9.55 10.42 17.18
CA ALA A 50 8.24 9.82 17.45
C ALA A 50 7.14 10.43 16.56
N ALA A 51 7.13 11.77 16.43
CA ALA A 51 6.17 12.47 15.60
C ALA A 51 6.32 12.13 14.11
N GLN A 52 7.55 11.98 13.62
CA GLN A 52 7.85 11.53 12.26
C GLN A 52 7.32 10.11 12.02
N LYS A 53 7.58 9.17 12.95
CA LYS A 53 7.06 7.79 12.87
C LYS A 53 5.53 7.77 12.84
N SER A 54 4.87 8.56 13.68
CA SER A 54 3.41 8.67 13.70
C SER A 54 2.84 9.29 12.43
N GLU A 55 3.49 10.30 11.86
CA GLU A 55 3.10 10.86 10.56
C GLU A 55 3.25 9.87 9.42
N LEU A 56 4.32 9.06 9.43
CA LEU A 56 4.52 8.01 8.44
C LEU A 56 3.42 6.95 8.53
N LYS A 57 3.10 6.47 9.74
CA LYS A 57 2.00 5.53 9.98
C LYS A 57 0.65 6.07 9.51
N GLN A 58 0.32 7.32 9.85
CA GLN A 58 -0.92 7.95 9.37
C GLN A 58 -0.95 8.07 7.85
N THR A 59 0.18 8.37 7.23
CA THR A 59 0.29 8.48 5.76
C THR A 59 0.08 7.13 5.10
N ALA A 60 0.69 6.07 5.64
CA ALA A 60 0.53 4.71 5.16
C ALA A 60 -0.92 4.21 5.35
N ALA A 61 -1.54 4.48 6.50
CA ALA A 61 -2.94 4.14 6.77
C ALA A 61 -3.90 4.81 5.77
N ARG A 62 -3.71 6.10 5.47
CA ARG A 62 -4.51 6.80 4.44
C ARG A 62 -4.35 6.20 3.05
N MET A 63 -3.16 5.69 2.72
CA MET A 63 -2.94 5.01 1.43
C MET A 63 -3.69 3.67 1.37
N ALA A 64 -3.57 2.85 2.42
CA ALA A 64 -4.21 1.54 2.51
C ALA A 64 -5.74 1.64 2.59
N SER A 65 -6.29 2.71 3.18
CA SER A 65 -7.74 2.94 3.22
C SER A 65 -8.33 3.34 1.86
N GLY A 66 -7.53 3.94 0.97
CA GLY A 66 -7.99 4.43 -0.33
C GLY A 66 -7.94 3.38 -1.44
N GLN A 67 -7.00 2.44 -1.34
CA GLN A 67 -6.81 1.38 -2.34
C GLN A 67 -6.10 0.19 -1.71
N MET A 68 -6.43 -1.03 -2.16
CA MET A 68 -5.56 -2.19 -1.91
C MET A 68 -4.18 -1.96 -2.53
N LEU A 69 -3.15 -2.32 -1.77
CA LEU A 69 -1.75 -2.22 -2.13
C LEU A 69 -1.04 -3.46 -1.63
N SER A 70 -0.02 -3.91 -2.38
CA SER A 70 0.91 -4.87 -1.81
C SER A 70 1.82 -4.21 -0.77
N LYS A 71 2.43 -5.02 0.08
CA LYS A 71 3.46 -4.60 1.02
C LYS A 71 4.61 -3.86 0.31
N LYS A 72 5.07 -4.38 -0.83
CA LYS A 72 6.12 -3.75 -1.64
C LYS A 72 5.69 -2.40 -2.22
N GLU A 73 4.42 -2.26 -2.60
CA GLU A 73 3.89 -1.00 -3.10
C GLU A 73 3.77 0.06 -2.00
N VAL A 74 3.38 -0.34 -0.79
CA VAL A 74 3.39 0.53 0.39
C VAL A 74 4.81 1.03 0.66
N GLN A 75 5.78 0.12 0.78
CA GLN A 75 7.19 0.46 1.01
C GLN A 75 7.69 1.46 -0.03
N ARG A 76 7.53 1.13 -1.33
CA ARG A 76 7.96 1.99 -2.45
C ARG A 76 7.33 3.39 -2.37
N ARG A 77 6.05 3.49 -2.03
CA ARG A 77 5.35 4.78 -1.94
C ARG A 77 5.80 5.59 -0.72
N LEU A 78 6.12 4.95 0.40
CA LEU A 78 6.66 5.60 1.59
C LEU A 78 8.08 6.10 1.36
N THR A 79 8.96 5.31 0.73
CA THR A 79 10.31 5.74 0.36
C THR A 79 10.29 6.94 -0.58
N LYS A 80 9.38 6.95 -1.58
CA LYS A 80 9.16 8.13 -2.44
C LYS A 80 8.69 9.37 -1.69
N LYS A 81 8.13 9.21 -0.49
CA LYS A 81 7.71 10.30 0.40
C LYS A 81 8.79 10.68 1.42
N GLY A 82 9.99 10.13 1.31
CA GLY A 82 11.15 10.49 2.13
C GLY A 82 11.39 9.59 3.35
N ALA A 83 10.64 8.50 3.51
CA ALA A 83 10.97 7.49 4.52
C ALA A 83 12.22 6.72 4.13
N THR A 84 13.02 6.33 5.11
CA THR A 84 14.09 5.35 4.91
C THR A 84 13.51 3.99 4.53
N GLU A 85 14.33 3.09 3.95
CA GLU A 85 13.88 1.74 3.61
C GLU A 85 13.39 0.98 4.84
N GLN A 86 14.12 1.08 5.96
CA GLN A 86 13.74 0.45 7.21
C GLN A 86 12.40 0.99 7.76
N GLU A 87 12.21 2.31 7.79
CA GLU A 87 10.94 2.89 8.27
C GLU A 87 9.76 2.48 7.38
N ALA A 88 9.98 2.39 6.07
CA ALA A 88 8.97 1.98 5.11
C ALA A 88 8.60 0.50 5.28
N GLU A 89 9.58 -0.37 5.54
CA GLU A 89 9.39 -1.78 5.85
C GLU A 89 8.64 -1.98 7.17
N GLU A 90 9.12 -1.39 8.27
CA GLU A 90 8.46 -1.47 9.59
C GLU A 90 7.01 -0.97 9.53
N THR A 91 6.75 0.06 8.74
CA THR A 91 5.39 0.61 8.59
C THR A 91 4.50 -0.32 7.76
N ALA A 92 5.06 -0.97 6.74
CA ALA A 92 4.32 -1.94 5.94
C ALA A 92 4.00 -3.21 6.75
N ASP A 93 4.94 -3.71 7.55
CA ASP A 93 4.75 -4.81 8.50
C ASP A 93 3.66 -4.47 9.53
N TRP A 94 3.69 -3.25 10.06
CA TRP A 94 2.67 -2.78 10.99
C TRP A 94 1.28 -2.77 10.34
N LEU A 95 1.14 -2.31 9.09
CA LEU A 95 -0.14 -2.36 8.38
C LEU A 95 -0.61 -3.79 8.09
N GLU A 96 0.31 -4.70 7.76
CA GLU A 96 0.01 -6.12 7.58
C GLU A 96 -0.49 -6.74 8.89
N SER A 97 0.15 -6.44 10.02
CA SER A 97 -0.30 -6.91 11.35
C SER A 97 -1.71 -6.45 11.73
N LEU A 98 -2.17 -5.33 11.15
CA LEU A 98 -3.52 -4.80 11.34
C LEU A 98 -4.52 -5.34 10.31
N GLY A 99 -4.08 -6.17 9.35
CA GLY A 99 -4.89 -6.64 8.23
C GLY A 99 -5.22 -5.55 7.20
N ALA A 100 -4.60 -4.37 7.29
CA ALA A 100 -4.81 -3.27 6.35
C ALA A 100 -4.04 -3.48 5.03
N VAL A 101 -3.00 -4.32 5.07
CA VAL A 101 -2.27 -4.81 3.91
C VAL A 101 -2.35 -6.34 3.95
N ASP A 102 -2.74 -6.94 2.83
CA ASP A 102 -2.87 -8.38 2.68
C ASP A 102 -2.44 -8.75 1.26
N ASP A 103 -1.20 -9.24 1.12
CA ASP A 103 -0.65 -9.62 -0.18
C ASP A 103 -1.38 -10.82 -0.78
N ALA A 104 -1.94 -11.73 0.03
CA ALA A 104 -2.67 -12.90 -0.46
C ALA A 104 -4.04 -12.49 -1.00
N GLY A 105 -4.78 -11.68 -0.24
CA GLY A 105 -6.03 -11.07 -0.70
C GLY A 105 -5.82 -10.21 -1.96
N TYR A 106 -4.76 -9.40 -1.97
CA TYR A 106 -4.41 -8.57 -3.12
C TYR A 106 -4.07 -9.42 -4.36
N ALA A 107 -3.30 -10.50 -4.20
CA ALA A 107 -2.98 -11.43 -5.28
C ALA A 107 -4.27 -12.00 -5.91
N GLY A 108 -5.22 -12.45 -5.09
CA GLY A 108 -6.51 -12.95 -5.58
C GLY A 108 -7.29 -11.90 -6.38
N VAL A 109 -7.30 -10.65 -5.94
CA VAL A 109 -7.93 -9.54 -6.70
C VAL A 109 -7.26 -9.35 -8.06
N ILE A 110 -5.93 -9.35 -8.11
CA ILE A 110 -5.19 -9.23 -9.37
C ILE A 110 -5.50 -10.41 -10.30
N VAL A 111 -5.46 -11.63 -9.79
CA VAL A 111 -5.74 -12.82 -10.61
C VAL A 111 -7.15 -12.75 -11.21
N ARG A 112 -8.18 -12.49 -10.40
CA ARG A 112 -9.56 -12.39 -10.88
C ARG A 112 -9.73 -11.26 -11.89
N HIS A 113 -9.11 -10.10 -11.66
CA HIS A 113 -9.20 -8.96 -12.57
C HIS A 113 -8.62 -9.28 -13.95
N TYR A 114 -7.39 -9.80 -14.01
CA TYR A 114 -6.74 -10.11 -15.28
C TYR A 114 -7.34 -11.36 -15.95
N GLY A 115 -7.80 -12.35 -15.16
CA GLY A 115 -8.55 -13.49 -15.67
C GLY A 115 -9.87 -13.07 -16.34
N ALA A 116 -10.60 -12.12 -15.74
CA ALA A 116 -11.81 -11.56 -16.35
C ALA A 116 -11.54 -10.83 -17.67
N MET A 117 -10.34 -10.26 -17.85
CA MET A 117 -9.89 -9.66 -19.11
C MET A 117 -9.40 -10.70 -20.14
N GLY A 118 -9.36 -11.98 -19.80
CA GLY A 118 -8.91 -13.07 -20.68
C GLY A 118 -7.40 -13.27 -20.69
N TYR A 119 -6.66 -12.70 -19.74
CA TYR A 119 -5.22 -12.95 -19.63
C TYR A 119 -4.94 -14.31 -18.99
N GLY A 120 -4.01 -15.06 -19.59
CA GLY A 120 -3.54 -16.34 -19.05
C GLY A 120 -2.51 -16.20 -17.92
N ALA A 121 -2.23 -17.31 -17.25
CA ALA A 121 -1.37 -17.39 -16.06
C ALA A 121 0.00 -16.72 -16.23
N GLY A 122 0.65 -16.86 -17.40
CA GLY A 122 1.95 -16.24 -17.65
C GLY A 122 1.93 -14.71 -17.52
N ARG A 123 0.90 -14.06 -18.08
CA ARG A 123 0.74 -12.60 -17.97
C ARG A 123 0.38 -12.18 -16.54
N VAL A 124 -0.42 -12.97 -15.85
CA VAL A 124 -0.80 -12.70 -14.46
C VAL A 124 0.40 -12.82 -13.52
N ARG A 125 1.28 -13.82 -13.70
CA ARG A 125 2.55 -13.94 -12.95
C ARG A 125 3.45 -12.71 -13.14
N GLN A 126 3.59 -12.20 -14.38
CA GLN A 126 4.34 -10.97 -14.64
C GLN A 126 3.77 -9.78 -13.85
N GLU A 127 2.46 -9.73 -13.74
CA GLU A 127 1.77 -8.64 -13.08
C GLU A 127 1.89 -8.70 -11.54
N LEU A 128 1.75 -9.90 -10.96
CA LEU A 128 2.03 -10.15 -9.54
C LEU A 128 3.47 -9.76 -9.20
N HIS A 129 4.42 -10.15 -10.04
CA HIS A 129 5.83 -9.76 -9.91
C HIS A 129 6.03 -8.24 -9.96
N ARG A 130 5.45 -7.55 -10.96
CA ARG A 130 5.56 -6.09 -11.10
C ARG A 130 5.02 -5.34 -9.88
N ARG A 131 3.98 -5.89 -9.25
CA ARG A 131 3.37 -5.38 -8.02
C ARG A 131 4.09 -5.83 -6.75
N GLY A 132 5.10 -6.69 -6.86
CA GLY A 132 5.89 -7.16 -5.74
C GLY A 132 5.13 -8.08 -4.78
N VAL A 133 4.17 -8.85 -5.29
CA VAL A 133 3.50 -9.90 -4.52
C VAL A 133 4.46 -11.08 -4.32
N PRO A 134 4.65 -11.59 -3.10
CA PRO A 134 5.51 -12.74 -2.81
C PRO A 134 5.17 -13.98 -3.64
N LYS A 135 6.18 -14.70 -4.12
CA LYS A 135 6.04 -15.78 -5.12
C LYS A 135 5.30 -16.99 -4.57
N GLU A 136 5.48 -17.26 -3.28
CA GLU A 136 4.81 -18.30 -2.51
C GLU A 136 3.27 -18.16 -2.51
N LEU A 137 2.74 -16.96 -2.76
CA LEU A 137 1.29 -16.72 -2.85
C LEU A 137 0.73 -16.96 -4.26
N TRP A 138 1.58 -17.13 -5.26
CA TRP A 138 1.14 -17.10 -6.65
C TRP A 138 0.32 -18.32 -7.02
N ASP A 139 0.73 -19.51 -6.61
CA ASP A 139 0.07 -20.74 -7.06
C ASP A 139 -1.36 -20.80 -6.49
N ALA A 140 -1.54 -20.54 -5.19
CA ALA A 140 -2.86 -20.43 -4.56
C ALA A 140 -3.74 -19.33 -5.18
N ALA A 141 -3.15 -18.18 -5.54
CA ALA A 141 -3.90 -17.12 -6.21
C ALA A 141 -4.35 -17.54 -7.62
N LEU A 142 -3.47 -18.20 -8.39
CA LEU A 142 -3.70 -18.59 -9.78
C LEU A 142 -4.74 -19.70 -9.96
N GLU A 143 -5.01 -20.49 -8.92
CA GLU A 143 -6.16 -21.42 -8.89
C GLU A 143 -7.51 -20.71 -9.11
N GLN A 144 -7.57 -19.40 -8.88
CA GLN A 144 -8.76 -18.59 -9.11
C GLN A 144 -8.91 -18.11 -10.56
N LEU A 145 -7.98 -18.46 -11.45
CA LEU A 145 -8.14 -18.18 -12.88
C LEU A 145 -9.30 -19.00 -13.46
N PRO A 146 -10.07 -18.43 -14.41
CA PRO A 146 -11.02 -19.21 -15.17
C PRO A 146 -10.30 -20.34 -15.91
N PRO A 147 -10.95 -21.50 -16.11
CA PRO A 147 -10.40 -22.60 -16.89
C PRO A 147 -9.89 -22.11 -18.26
N PRO A 148 -8.76 -22.66 -18.76
CA PRO A 148 -8.18 -22.24 -20.03
C PRO A 148 -9.19 -22.26 -21.18
N GLU A 149 -10.11 -23.24 -21.19
CA GLU A 149 -11.14 -23.38 -22.21
C GLU A 149 -12.10 -22.18 -22.23
N GLU A 150 -12.47 -21.65 -21.06
CA GLU A 150 -13.33 -20.47 -20.95
C GLU A 150 -12.60 -19.21 -21.41
N ALA A 151 -11.33 -19.06 -21.03
CA ALA A 151 -10.50 -17.95 -21.47
C ALA A 151 -10.30 -17.95 -22.99
N ILE A 152 -10.02 -19.12 -23.57
CA ILE A 152 -9.88 -19.31 -25.03
C ILE A 152 -11.20 -18.98 -25.74
N ARG A 153 -12.34 -19.50 -25.26
CA ARG A 153 -13.65 -19.19 -25.83
C ARG A 153 -13.95 -17.70 -25.83
N LYS A 154 -13.68 -17.01 -24.71
CA LYS A 154 -13.90 -15.56 -24.58
C LYS A 154 -12.99 -14.76 -25.52
N PHE A 155 -11.72 -15.16 -25.63
CA PHE A 155 -10.77 -14.55 -26.54
C PHE A 155 -11.19 -14.71 -28.01
N LEU A 156 -11.57 -15.93 -28.41
CA LEU A 156 -12.06 -16.22 -29.75
C LEU A 156 -13.35 -15.46 -30.05
N ALA A 157 -14.30 -15.40 -29.12
CA ALA A 157 -15.54 -14.64 -29.28
C ALA A 157 -15.26 -13.14 -29.52
N GLY A 158 -14.30 -12.55 -28.78
CA GLY A 158 -13.87 -11.16 -28.98
C GLY A 158 -13.14 -10.92 -30.31
N LYS A 159 -12.20 -11.81 -30.69
CA LYS A 159 -11.37 -11.67 -31.89
C LYS A 159 -12.14 -11.98 -33.18
N LEU A 160 -13.07 -12.92 -33.13
CA LEU A 160 -13.89 -13.35 -34.27
C LEU A 160 -15.23 -12.60 -34.36
N ARG A 161 -15.71 -11.97 -33.28
CA ARG A 161 -16.99 -11.21 -33.25
C ARG A 161 -18.18 -12.01 -33.82
N GLY A 162 -18.23 -13.31 -33.54
CA GLY A 162 -19.29 -14.20 -34.01
C GLY A 162 -19.09 -14.80 -35.41
N ARG A 163 -18.00 -14.46 -36.13
CA ARG A 163 -17.65 -15.11 -37.39
C ARG A 163 -16.93 -16.45 -37.16
N GLY A 164 -17.03 -17.37 -38.11
CA GLY A 164 -16.26 -18.62 -38.08
C GLY A 164 -14.76 -18.36 -38.20
N MET A 165 -13.93 -19.23 -37.61
CA MET A 165 -12.47 -19.15 -37.69
C MET A 165 -12.01 -19.45 -39.12
N THR A 166 -11.25 -18.53 -39.74
CA THR A 166 -10.66 -18.77 -41.06
C THR A 166 -9.26 -19.39 -40.95
N PRO A 167 -8.73 -20.01 -42.02
CA PRO A 167 -7.34 -20.50 -42.04
C PRO A 167 -6.29 -19.41 -41.78
N GLU A 168 -6.59 -18.15 -42.14
CA GLU A 168 -5.70 -17.02 -41.88
C GLU A 168 -5.71 -16.61 -40.41
N ASP A 169 -6.88 -16.66 -39.75
CA ASP A 169 -7.00 -16.42 -38.30
C ASP A 169 -6.21 -17.47 -37.52
N SER A 170 -6.24 -18.73 -37.95
CA SER A 170 -5.50 -19.82 -37.32
C SER A 170 -3.98 -19.66 -37.41
N ARG A 171 -3.46 -18.93 -38.41
CA ARG A 171 -2.01 -18.63 -38.53
C ARG A 171 -1.57 -17.44 -37.67
N ARG A 172 -2.51 -16.61 -37.21
CA ARG A 172 -2.27 -15.38 -36.43
C ARG A 172 -2.65 -15.52 -34.95
N LEU A 173 -2.91 -16.74 -34.49
CA LEU A 173 -3.20 -17.12 -33.11
C LEU A 173 -1.97 -17.75 -32.49
#